data_AF-A0A820L823-F1
#
_entry.id   AF-A0A820L823-F1
#
_cell.length_a   1.000
_cell.length_b   1.000
_cell.length_c   1.000
_cell.angle_alpha   90.00
_cell.angle_beta   90.00
_cell.angle_gamma   90.00
#
_symmetry.space_group_name_H-M   'P 1'
#
loop_
_entity.id
_entity.type
_entity.pdbx_description
1 polymer ?
#
loop_
_entity_poly.entity_id
_entity_poly.type
_entity_poly.pdbx_seq_one_letter_code
_entity_poly.pdbx_strand_id
1 'polypeptide(L)' 'QACGFEYTSKLQRMFQDIGVSKTLISEYEKYCQNYHITDIVDFSVMVLSSNSWPFSGSSNFIIPIEV' A
#
# COMPACT_ATOMS: atom_id res chain seq x y z
N GLN A 1 -21.01 10.56 -24.71
CA GLN A 1 -19.66 9.99 -24.90
C GLN A 1 -18.72 10.72 -23.96
N ALA A 2 -18.56 10.20 -22.75
CA ALA A 2 -17.89 10.93 -21.66
C ALA A 2 -16.39 10.60 -21.66
N CYS A 3 -15.61 11.32 -22.47
CA CYS A 3 -14.15 11.23 -22.47
C CYS A 3 -13.52 11.46 -21.09
N GLY A 4 -14.26 12.04 -20.13
CA GLY A 4 -13.81 12.24 -18.75
C GLY A 4 -13.82 10.98 -17.86
N PHE A 5 -14.70 10.01 -18.11
CA PHE A 5 -14.79 8.81 -17.26
C PHE A 5 -13.55 7.93 -17.37
N GLU A 6 -13.05 7.70 -18.58
CA GLU A 6 -11.80 6.97 -18.79
C GLU A 6 -10.59 7.75 -18.28
N TYR A 7 -10.64 9.08 -18.35
CA TYR A 7 -9.57 9.96 -17.85
C TYR A 7 -9.42 9.86 -16.32
N THR A 8 -10.52 9.78 -15.57
CA THR A 8 -10.48 9.74 -14.09
C THR A 8 -10.46 8.33 -13.50
N SER A 9 -10.77 7.30 -14.29
CA SER A 9 -10.83 5.90 -13.84
C SER A 9 -9.54 5.42 -13.14
N LYS A 10 -8.37 5.86 -13.61
CA LYS A 10 -7.08 5.52 -12.96
C LYS A 10 -6.93 6.17 -11.58
N LEU A 11 -7.27 7.46 -11.48
CA LEU A 11 -7.21 8.19 -10.20
C LEU A 11 -8.16 7.57 -9.17
N GLN A 12 -9.36 7.19 -9.58
CA GLN A 12 -10.31 6.52 -8.70
C GLN A 12 -9.76 5.19 -8.16
N ARG A 13 -9.11 4.39 -9.02
CA ARG A 13 -8.44 3.15 -8.60
C ARG A 13 -7.29 3.41 -7.65
N MET A 14 -6.48 4.45 -7.88
CA MET A 14 -5.42 4.85 -6.94
C MET A 14 -5.97 5.18 -5.55
N PHE A 15 -7.08 5.93 -5.46
CA PHE A 15 -7.73 6.21 -4.17
C PHE A 15 -8.26 4.94 -3.49
N GLN A 16 -8.81 4.00 -4.28
CA GLN A 16 -9.22 2.70 -3.77
C GLN A 16 -8.05 1.90 -3.19
N ASP A 17 -6.93 1.82 -3.91
CA ASP A 17 -5.73 1.12 -3.45
C ASP A 17 -5.21 1.68 -2.12
N ILE A 18 -5.20 3.02 -1.97
CA ILE A 18 -4.82 3.69 -0.70
C ILE A 18 -5.79 3.29 0.42
N GLY A 19 -7.10 3.32 0.16
CA GLY A 19 -8.12 2.99 1.15
C GLY A 19 -7.97 1.56 1.67
N VAL A 20 -7.86 0.60 0.75
CA VAL A 20 -7.69 -0.82 1.09
C VAL A 20 -6.40 -1.07 1.86
N SER A 21 -5.29 -0.45 1.43
CA SER A 21 -3.99 -0.59 2.11
C SER A 21 -4.05 -0.12 3.56
N LYS A 22 -4.73 1.01 3.84
CA LYS A 22 -4.90 1.52 5.20
C LYS A 22 -5.72 0.57 6.08
N THR A 23 -6.79 0.01 5.54
CA THR A 23 -7.59 -0.98 6.26
C THR A 23 -6.76 -2.22 6.60
N LEU A 24 -5.98 -2.72 5.63
CA LEU A 24 -5.10 -3.87 5.83
C LEU A 24 -4.05 -3.62 6.91
N ILE A 25 -3.38 -2.45 6.90
CA ILE A 25 -2.41 -2.08 7.95
C ILE A 25 -3.09 -2.06 9.32
N SER A 26 -4.28 -1.46 9.43
CA SER A 26 -5.00 -1.40 10.72
C SER A 26 -5.41 -2.78 11.24
N GLU A 27 -5.77 -3.71 10.35
CA GLU A 27 -6.03 -5.10 10.74
C GLU A 27 -4.75 -5.82 11.18
N TYR A 28 -3.63 -5.57 10.51
CA TYR A 28 -2.31 -6.09 10.89
C TYR A 28 -1.85 -5.56 12.26
N GLU A 29 -2.01 -4.27 12.52
CA GLU A 29 -1.68 -3.67 13.82
C GLU A 29 -2.48 -4.31 14.96
N LYS A 30 -3.80 -4.50 14.76
CA LYS A 30 -4.66 -5.21 15.73
C LYS A 30 -4.21 -6.64 15.95
N TYR A 31 -3.82 -7.34 14.88
CA TYR A 31 -3.26 -8.68 14.98
C TYR A 31 -1.99 -8.66 15.86
N CYS A 32 -1.04 -7.75 15.59
CA CYS A 32 0.18 -7.64 16.37
C CYS A 32 -0.09 -7.37 17.85
N GLN A 33 -1.02 -6.47 18.16
CA GLN A 33 -1.47 -6.20 19.52
C GLN A 33 -2.03 -7.45 20.21
N ASN A 34 -2.89 -8.21 19.53
CA ASN A 34 -3.50 -9.41 20.09
C ASN A 34 -2.47 -10.51 20.41
N TYR A 35 -1.44 -10.64 19.58
CA TYR A 35 -0.38 -11.64 19.74
C TYR A 35 0.86 -11.10 20.48
N HIS A 36 0.80 -9.87 21.00
CA HIS A 36 1.91 -9.19 21.69
C HIS A 36 3.20 -9.15 20.86
N ILE A 37 3.05 -9.06 19.53
CA ILE A 37 4.16 -8.86 18.60
C ILE A 37 4.65 -7.44 18.82
N THR A 38 5.85 -7.31 19.35
CA THR A 38 6.49 -6.02 19.61
C THR A 38 7.49 -5.78 18.50
N ASP A 39 7.11 -4.97 17.53
CA ASP A 39 8.04 -4.53 16.49
C ASP A 39 8.97 -3.46 17.06
N ILE A 40 10.24 -3.48 16.63
CA ILE A 40 11.25 -2.48 17.02
C ILE A 40 10.98 -1.14 16.29
N VAL A 41 10.21 -1.18 15.21
CA VAL A 41 9.97 -0.06 14.28
C VAL A 41 8.50 -0.02 13.88
N ASP A 42 7.96 1.19 13.71
CA ASP A 42 6.62 1.39 13.15
C ASP A 42 6.56 0.86 11.70
N PHE A 43 5.66 -0.10 11.43
CA PHE A 43 5.51 -0.72 10.12
C PHE A 43 4.33 -0.14 9.33
N SER A 44 4.54 0.18 8.05
CA SER A 44 3.47 0.58 7.12
C SER A 44 3.77 0.11 5.70
N VAL A 45 2.74 -0.36 4.99
CA VAL A 45 2.86 -0.88 3.62
C VAL A 45 1.66 -0.49 2.75
N MET A 46 1.91 -0.23 1.47
CA MET A 46 0.85 0.00 0.49
C MET A 46 0.87 -1.05 -0.60
N VAL A 47 -0.27 -1.71 -0.81
CA VAL A 47 -0.49 -2.66 -1.90
C VAL A 47 -1.19 -1.92 -3.03
N LEU A 48 -0.54 -1.87 -4.19
CA LEU A 48 -0.94 -1.01 -5.30
C LEU A 48 -1.26 -1.84 -6.53
N SER A 49 -2.36 -1.49 -7.21
CA SER A 49 -2.78 -2.16 -8.44
C SER A 49 -1.86 -1.78 -9.60
N SER A 50 -1.31 -2.79 -10.29
CA SER A 50 -0.57 -2.59 -11.54
C SER A 50 -1.42 -1.82 -12.56
N ASN A 51 -0.80 -0.92 -13.32
CA ASN A 51 -1.43 -0.06 -14.35
C ASN A 51 -2.25 1.14 -13.86
N SER A 52 -2.52 1.26 -12.55
CA SER A 52 -3.15 2.45 -11.95
C SER A 52 -2.10 3.49 -11.54
N TRP A 53 -0.91 3.04 -11.12
CA TRP A 53 0.17 3.88 -10.62
C TRP A 53 1.29 4.06 -11.65
N PRO A 54 1.91 5.25 -11.72
CA PRO A 54 3.01 5.53 -12.65
C PRO A 54 4.38 5.05 -12.10
N PHE A 55 4.41 3.94 -11.36
CA PHE A 55 5.65 3.37 -10.86
C PHE A 55 6.24 2.42 -11.89
N SER A 56 7.48 2.67 -12.31
CA SER A 56 8.30 1.73 -13.08
C SER A 56 9.15 0.91 -12.13
N GLY A 57 9.40 -0.36 -12.50
CA GLY A 57 10.02 -1.43 -11.70
C GLY A 57 11.08 -1.06 -10.66
N SER A 58 11.20 -1.90 -9.63
CA SER A 58 12.16 -1.70 -8.55
C SER A 58 13.60 -1.90 -9.01
N SER A 59 14.51 -1.08 -8.49
CA SER A 59 15.95 -1.34 -8.54
C SER A 59 16.32 -2.40 -7.51
N ASN A 60 17.33 -3.21 -7.81
CA ASN A 60 17.92 -4.11 -6.81
C ASN A 60 18.58 -3.28 -5.71
N PHE A 61 18.17 -3.50 -4.46
CA PHE A 61 18.83 -2.91 -3.30
C PHE A 61 18.89 -3.94 -2.17
N ILE A 62 19.88 -3.80 -1.30
CA ILE A 62 20.03 -4.64 -0.11
C ILE A 62 19.40 -3.88 1.05
N ILE A 63 18.35 -4.46 1.65
CA ILE A 63 17.71 -3.92 2.84
C ILE A 63 18.64 -4.19 4.03
N PRO A 64 19.01 -3.16 4.82
CA PRO A 64 19.76 -3.36 6.06
C PRO A 64 19.00 -4.26 7.04
N ILE A 65 19.74 -5.03 7.85
CA ILE A 65 19.12 -5.74 8.98
C ILE A 65 18.62 -4.73 10.02
N GLU A 66 17.52 -5.06 10.69
CA GLU A 66 17.03 -4.32 11.85
C GLU A 66 18.09 -4.38 12.96
N VAL A 67 18.39 -3.24 13.59
CA VAL A 67 19.41 -3.09 14.67
C VAL A 67 18.74 -3.02 16.01
#